data_AF-A0AAN3KRZ2-F1
#
_entry.id   AF-A0AAN3KRZ2-F1
#
_cell.length_a   1.000
_cell.length_b   1.000
_cell.length_c   1.000
_cell.angle_alpha   90.00
_cell.angle_beta   90.00
_cell.angle_gamma   90.00
#
_symmetry.space_group_name_H-M   'P 1'
#
loop_
_entity.id
_entity.type
_entity.pdbx_description
1 polymer ?
#
loop_
_entity_poly.entity_id
_entity_poly.type
_entity_poly.pdbx_seq_one_letter_code
_entity_poly.pdbx_strand_id
1 'polypeptide(L)'
;AEFEDQNILVARHQTTLDDLRHVKVVNGIPQIDKGRTKDQNATAVNARRHGDFAVALCMANRASYMEGFILDESACQALPERSRAMEGGYRDDDEAYHEFDRGCW
;
A
#
# COMPACT_ATOMS: atom_id res chain seq x y z
N ALA A 1 20.96 -3.98 -11.45
CA ALA A 1 19.67 -3.68 -10.79
C ALA A 1 19.84 -3.94 -9.31
N GLU A 2 19.48 -3.00 -8.42
CA GLU A 2 19.86 -3.03 -6.99
C GLU A 2 19.66 -4.37 -6.26
N PHE A 3 18.59 -5.10 -6.58
CA PHE A 3 18.29 -6.40 -5.99
C PHE A 3 19.23 -7.51 -6.50
N GLU A 4 19.52 -7.56 -7.80
CA GLU A 4 20.45 -8.53 -8.43
C GLU A 4 21.91 -8.20 -8.13
N ASP A 5 22.23 -6.90 -7.97
CA ASP A 5 23.56 -6.41 -7.66
C ASP A 5 23.90 -6.55 -6.16
N GLN A 6 22.98 -7.12 -5.35
CA GLN A 6 23.13 -7.38 -3.92
C GLN A 6 23.28 -6.13 -3.03
N ASN A 7 22.75 -4.99 -3.48
CA ASN A 7 22.75 -3.75 -2.70
C ASN A 7 21.59 -3.68 -1.70
N ILE A 8 20.58 -4.55 -1.83
CA ILE A 8 19.41 -4.58 -0.95
C ILE A 8 19.46 -5.81 -0.04
N LEU A 9 19.40 -5.58 1.28
CA LEU A 9 19.28 -6.62 2.29
C LEU A 9 17.83 -6.72 2.76
N VAL A 10 17.25 -7.92 2.67
CA VAL A 10 15.88 -8.22 3.15
C VAL A 10 15.89 -9.30 4.23
N ALA A 11 14.93 -9.25 5.14
CA ALA A 11 14.75 -10.26 6.16
C ALA A 11 14.51 -11.65 5.52
N ARG A 12 15.25 -12.65 6.00
CA ARG A 12 15.13 -14.05 5.55
C ARG A 12 13.93 -14.72 6.19
N HIS A 13 12.74 -14.31 5.77
CA HIS A 13 11.48 -14.84 6.25
C HIS A 13 10.61 -15.32 5.09
N GLN A 14 9.85 -16.41 5.31
CA GLN A 14 9.06 -17.06 4.26
C GLN A 14 8.04 -16.09 3.65
N THR A 15 7.41 -15.24 4.47
CA THR A 15 6.42 -14.27 3.99
C THR A 15 7.02 -13.22 3.06
N THR A 16 8.21 -12.71 3.40
CA THR A 16 8.98 -11.78 2.57
C THR A 16 9.30 -12.39 1.22
N LEU A 17 9.79 -13.64 1.21
CA LEU A 17 10.15 -14.35 -0.01
C LEU A 17 8.93 -14.65 -0.88
N ASP A 18 7.84 -15.09 -0.27
CA ASP A 18 6.62 -15.36 -1.00
C ASP A 18 6.06 -14.07 -1.63
N ASP A 19 6.06 -12.93 -0.92
CA ASP A 19 5.60 -11.64 -1.44
C ASP A 19 6.43 -11.18 -2.64
N LEU A 20 7.75 -11.35 -2.59
CA LEU A 20 8.64 -11.06 -3.72
C LEU A 20 8.32 -11.93 -4.95
N ARG A 21 7.91 -13.20 -4.75
CA ARG A 21 7.53 -14.12 -5.84
C ARG A 21 6.19 -13.78 -6.50
N HIS A 22 5.39 -12.88 -5.93
CA HIS A 22 4.15 -12.42 -6.55
C HIS A 22 4.37 -11.46 -7.73
N VAL A 23 5.54 -10.82 -7.81
CA VAL A 23 5.88 -9.93 -8.94
C VAL A 23 6.22 -10.79 -10.16
N LYS A 24 5.40 -10.67 -11.23
CA LYS A 24 5.60 -11.41 -12.49
C LYS A 24 5.52 -10.46 -13.67
N VAL A 25 6.26 -10.77 -14.73
CA VAL A 25 6.16 -10.06 -16.00
C VAL A 25 5.12 -10.75 -16.88
N VAL A 26 4.02 -10.06 -17.16
CA VAL A 26 2.95 -10.53 -18.04
C VAL A 26 2.89 -9.59 -19.25
N ASN A 27 3.10 -10.14 -20.45
CA ASN A 27 3.16 -9.35 -21.70
C ASN A 27 4.13 -8.16 -21.64
N GLY A 28 5.29 -8.36 -21.00
CA GLY A 28 6.31 -7.32 -20.83
C GLY A 28 6.01 -6.29 -19.74
N ILE A 29 4.85 -6.36 -19.08
CA ILE A 29 4.48 -5.45 -17.99
C ILE A 29 4.71 -6.16 -16.64
N PRO A 30 5.52 -5.62 -15.73
CA PRO A 30 5.63 -6.14 -14.38
C PRO A 30 4.31 -5.88 -13.63
N GLN A 31 3.68 -6.94 -13.14
CA GLN A 31 2.41 -6.89 -12.44
C GLN A 31 2.43 -7.85 -11.24
N ILE A 32 1.61 -7.57 -10.24
CA ILE A 32 1.35 -8.52 -9.16
C ILE A 32 0.39 -9.59 -9.68
N ASP A 33 0.80 -10.85 -9.59
CA ASP A 33 -0.05 -11.97 -9.96
C ASP A 33 -1.33 -11.98 -9.10
N LYS A 34 -2.49 -12.05 -9.77
CA LYS A 34 -3.80 -12.18 -9.13
C LYS A 34 -3.99 -13.55 -8.47
N GLY A 35 -3.06 -14.48 -8.71
CA GLY A 35 -2.87 -15.72 -7.96
C GLY A 35 -2.61 -15.44 -6.49
N ARG A 36 -3.67 -15.16 -5.73
CA ARG A 36 -3.67 -14.88 -4.30
C ARG A 36 -3.23 -16.15 -3.56
N THR A 37 -2.02 -16.17 -3.02
CA THR A 37 -1.54 -17.29 -2.20
C THR A 37 -2.19 -17.19 -0.82
N LYS A 38 -2.60 -18.35 -0.30
CA LYS A 38 -3.00 -18.45 1.11
C LYS A 38 -1.73 -18.37 1.94
N ASP A 39 -1.74 -17.55 2.97
CA ASP A 39 -0.70 -17.62 3.97
C ASP A 39 -0.82 -18.97 4.69
N GLN A 40 0.27 -19.74 4.73
CA GLN A 40 0.26 -21.07 5.34
C GLN A 40 0.05 -21.00 6.86
N ASN A 41 0.37 -19.85 7.48
CA ASN A 41 0.22 -19.62 8.92
C ASN A 41 -1.07 -18.84 9.25
N ALA A 42 -1.91 -18.55 8.26
CA ALA A 42 -3.16 -17.84 8.50
C ALA A 42 -4.18 -18.71 9.23
N THR A 43 -4.51 -18.30 10.45
CA THR A 43 -5.67 -18.82 11.20
C THR A 43 -7.00 -18.27 10.69
N ALA A 44 -6.98 -17.15 9.96
CA ALA A 44 -8.17 -16.53 9.39
C ALA A 44 -8.46 -17.07 7.98
N VAL A 45 -9.74 -17.39 7.73
CA VAL A 45 -10.24 -17.98 6.47
C VAL A 45 -9.90 -17.14 5.22
N ASN A 46 -9.65 -15.84 5.41
CA ASN A 46 -9.37 -14.87 4.33
C ASN A 46 -7.98 -14.23 4.40
N ALA A 47 -7.06 -14.70 5.25
CA ALA A 47 -5.71 -14.14 5.29
C ALA A 47 -4.91 -14.63 4.07
N ARG A 48 -4.87 -13.75 3.07
CA ARG A 48 -4.25 -13.94 1.76
C ARG A 48 -3.17 -12.89 1.62
N ARG A 49 -2.05 -13.24 1.00
CA ARG A 49 -0.96 -12.30 0.82
C ARG A 49 -1.08 -11.59 -0.52
N HIS A 50 -0.96 -10.27 -0.48
CA HIS A 50 -1.18 -9.39 -1.62
C HIS A 50 0.12 -9.03 -2.36
N GLY A 51 1.29 -9.35 -1.79
CA GLY A 51 2.58 -8.94 -2.35
C GLY A 51 2.96 -7.50 -2.01
N ASP A 52 2.26 -6.87 -1.05
CA ASP A 52 2.45 -5.45 -0.69
C ASP A 52 3.89 -5.16 -0.24
N PHE A 53 4.55 -6.12 0.42
CA PHE A 53 5.96 -5.98 0.79
C PHE A 53 6.86 -5.73 -0.43
N ALA A 54 6.64 -6.46 -1.54
CA ALA A 54 7.45 -6.30 -2.75
C ALA A 54 7.26 -4.93 -3.39
N VAL A 55 6.02 -4.42 -3.38
CA VAL A 55 5.68 -3.08 -3.88
C VAL A 55 6.31 -2.00 -2.98
N ALA A 56 6.17 -2.14 -1.65
CA ALA A 56 6.77 -1.24 -0.68
C ALA A 56 8.29 -1.19 -0.82
N LEU A 57 8.96 -2.32 -1.01
CA LEU A 57 10.40 -2.39 -1.23
C LEU A 57 10.83 -1.65 -2.50
N CYS A 58 10.08 -1.80 -3.60
CA CYS A 58 10.34 -1.07 -4.84
C CYS A 58 10.21 0.44 -4.64
N MET A 59 9.16 0.88 -3.95
CA MET A 59 8.94 2.29 -3.63
C MET A 59 10.02 2.84 -2.70
N ALA A 60 10.44 2.08 -1.68
CA ALA A 60 11.52 2.46 -0.77
C ALA A 60 12.86 2.60 -1.50
N ASN A 61 13.17 1.67 -2.41
CA ASN A 61 14.36 1.77 -3.24
C ASN A 61 14.28 2.99 -4.17
N ARG A 62 13.11 3.34 -4.70
CA ARG A 62 12.98 4.56 -5.50
C ARG A 62 13.16 5.82 -4.65
N ALA A 63 12.62 5.84 -3.43
CA ALA A 63 12.69 6.96 -2.52
C ALA A 63 14.12 7.23 -2.03
N SER A 64 15.01 6.23 -1.96
CA SER A 64 16.40 6.42 -1.52
C SER A 64 17.23 7.31 -2.45
N TYR A 65 16.81 7.47 -3.71
CA TYR A 65 17.44 8.39 -4.67
C TYR A 65 16.77 9.76 -4.72
N MET A 66 15.68 9.97 -3.99
CA MET A 66 14.93 11.22 -3.99
C MET A 66 15.39 12.10 -2.83
N GLU A 67 15.60 13.38 -3.12
CA GLU A 67 15.71 14.39 -2.07
C GLU A 67 14.31 14.72 -1.56
N GLY A 68 14.12 14.63 -0.24
CA GLY A 68 12.89 15.06 0.40
C GLY A 68 12.73 16.58 0.31
N PHE A 69 11.49 17.05 0.44
CA PHE A 69 11.19 18.46 0.61
C PHE A 69 10.56 18.69 1.98
N ILE A 70 10.73 19.89 2.51
CA ILE A 70 10.09 20.27 3.77
C ILE A 70 8.60 20.48 3.49
N LEU A 71 7.76 19.76 4.24
CA LEU A 71 6.35 20.05 4.31
C LEU A 71 6.18 21.32 5.16
N ASP A 72 6.01 22.46 4.52
CA ASP A 72 5.58 23.69 5.17
C ASP A 72 4.04 23.80 5.17
N GLU A 73 3.50 24.76 5.92
CA GLU A 73 2.04 24.99 5.97
C GLU A 73 1.43 25.27 4.59
N SER A 74 2.24 25.74 3.63
CA SER A 74 1.80 25.98 2.25
C SER A 74 1.78 24.70 1.38
N ALA A 75 2.63 23.72 1.66
CA ALA A 75 2.67 22.41 1.01
C ALA A 75 1.62 21.43 1.55
N CYS A 76 1.11 21.66 2.77
CA CYS A 76 -0.06 20.97 3.30
C CYS A 76 -1.33 21.46 2.58
N GLN A 77 -1.49 21.13 1.30
CA GLN A 77 -2.74 21.35 0.62
C GLN A 77 -3.78 20.39 1.22
N ALA A 78 -4.71 20.93 2.01
CA ALA A 78 -5.82 20.18 2.54
C ALA A 78 -6.49 19.42 1.40
N LEU A 79 -6.67 18.10 1.58
CA LEU A 79 -7.53 17.33 0.69
C LEU A 79 -8.89 18.05 0.67
N PRO A 80 -9.44 18.34 -0.52
CA PRO A 80 -10.73 19.02 -0.58
C PRO A 80 -11.73 18.23 0.26
N GLU A 81 -12.53 18.95 1.04
CA GLU A 81 -13.61 18.35 1.82
C GLU A 81 -14.39 17.39 0.92
N ARG A 82 -14.76 16.22 1.46
CA ARG A 82 -15.52 15.22 0.72
C ARG A 82 -16.83 15.87 0.27
N SER A 83 -16.85 16.40 -0.95
CA SER A 83 -18.01 17.12 -1.43
C SER A 83 -19.17 16.13 -1.53
N ARG A 84 -20.33 16.51 -0.97
CA ARG A 84 -21.60 15.75 -1.07
C ARG A 84 -22.05 15.47 -2.51
N ALA A 85 -21.33 15.97 -3.52
CA ALA A 85 -21.55 15.65 -4.93
C ALA A 85 -21.35 14.15 -5.26
N MET A 86 -20.66 13.38 -4.41
CA MET A 86 -20.50 11.92 -4.56
C MET A 86 -21.42 11.10 -3.63
N GLU A 87 -22.38 11.72 -2.94
CA GLU A 87 -23.26 11.08 -1.96
C GLU A 87 -24.71 11.05 -2.46
N GLY A 88 -24.91 10.42 -3.61
CA GLY A 88 -26.22 10.16 -4.20
C GLY A 88 -26.81 8.83 -3.73
N GLY A 89 -26.84 8.55 -2.43
CA GLY A 89 -27.42 7.30 -1.93
C GLY A 89 -27.49 7.19 -0.43
N TYR A 90 -28.67 7.54 0.11
CA TYR A 90 -29.17 7.23 1.46
C TYR A 90 -28.59 8.05 2.62
N ARG A 91 -29.34 9.08 3.02
CA ARG A 91 -29.21 9.77 4.30
C ARG A 91 -29.84 8.87 5.38
N ASP A 92 -29.05 8.43 6.35
CA ASP A 92 -29.54 8.06 7.68
C ASP A 92 -28.98 9.11 8.64
N ASP A 93 -29.89 9.82 9.33
CA ASP A 93 -29.67 11.13 9.96
C ASP A 93 -29.00 11.05 11.35
N ASP A 94 -28.17 10.01 11.59
CA ASP A 94 -27.66 9.67 12.94
C ASP A 94 -26.12 9.71 13.11
N GLU A 95 -25.34 10.10 12.10
CA GLU A 95 -23.85 10.07 12.17
C GLU A 95 -23.17 11.40 12.59
N ALA A 96 -23.92 12.41 13.02
CA ALA A 96 -23.37 13.71 13.43
C ALA A 96 -22.45 13.66 14.69
N TYR A 97 -22.30 12.50 15.34
CA TYR A 97 -21.56 12.37 16.60
C TYR A 97 -20.11 11.84 16.47
N HIS A 98 -19.63 11.56 15.25
CA HIS A 98 -18.27 11.04 15.02
C HIS A 98 -17.39 11.91 14.10
N GLU A 99 -17.81 13.15 13.80
CA GLU A 99 -17.13 14.04 12.85
C GLU A 99 -15.70 14.43 13.29
N PHE A 100 -15.39 14.37 14.59
CA PHE A 100 -14.07 14.71 15.13
C PHE A 100 -13.10 13.52 15.27
N ASP A 101 -13.54 12.30 15.00
CA ASP A 101 -12.76 11.09 15.30
C ASP A 101 -12.10 10.44 14.06
N ARG A 102 -12.15 11.11 12.91
CA ARG A 102 -11.54 10.62 11.65
C ARG A 102 -10.35 11.47 11.20
N GLY A 103 -9.54 11.92 12.16
CA GLY A 103 -8.18 12.38 11.89
C GLY A 103 -7.28 11.19 11.53
N CYS A 104 -6.23 11.45 10.73
CA CYS A 104 -5.29 10.44 10.26
C CYS A 104 -4.64 9.68 11.43
N TRP A 105 -4.98 8.39 11.56
CA TRP A 105 -4.19 7.34 12.20
C TRP A 105 -4.22 6.09 11.32
#